data_AF-X1UI42-F1
#
_entry.id   AF-X1UI42-F1
#
_cell.length_a   1.000
_cell.length_b   1.000
_cell.length_c   1.000
_cell.angle_alpha   90.00
_cell.angle_beta   90.00
_cell.angle_gamma   90.00
#
_symmetry.space_group_name_H-M   'P 1'
#
loop_
_entity.id
_entity.type
_entity.pdbx_description
1 polymer ?
#
loop_
_entity_poly.entity_id
_entity_poly.type
_entity_poly.pdbx_seq_one_letter_code
_entity_poly.pdbx_strand_id
1 'polypeptide(L)'
;DNNKIVKNTDKASSFGPFWKNTNVFSKCISHEIRNPFKLNTYGLLFDSIPHLKACVLNNPFIFLSDKVYPINKLPEYLDENTDQKNLYLSESIYNELLNTKLKSTETDTAYIIYYSPNQIIARTKSNNSQIISLLQSNYMGWKVYIDEKLVPHFTSNYLIISSLLPKGEHIVKFKYSNMPVLAGFIISYVTFGVIILLIVLIFAKRLFKKYNINNIYLLSIPVIFCIPILLYFFKKPYIQKQAKTFKEF
;
A
#
# COMPACT_ATOMS: atom_id res chain seq x y z
N ASP A 1 -19.58 -4.43 -8.31
CA ASP A 1 -18.69 -3.26 -8.45
C ASP A 1 -18.28 -2.62 -7.13
N ASN A 2 -17.33 -3.21 -6.40
CA ASN A 2 -16.71 -2.62 -5.21
C ASN A 2 -15.62 -1.59 -5.55
N ASN A 3 -15.58 -1.10 -6.79
CA ASN A 3 -14.48 -0.26 -7.24
C ASN A 3 -14.60 1.18 -6.75
N LYS A 4 -15.82 1.68 -6.52
CA LYS A 4 -16.08 3.03 -6.00
C LYS A 4 -15.81 3.12 -4.50
N ILE A 5 -15.23 4.24 -4.06
CA ILE A 5 -14.91 4.48 -2.65
C ILE A 5 -16.14 4.38 -1.75
N VAL A 6 -17.28 4.97 -2.17
CA VAL A 6 -18.53 5.00 -1.38
C VAL A 6 -19.07 3.61 -1.01
N LYS A 7 -18.78 2.59 -1.81
CA LYS A 7 -19.27 1.22 -1.58
C LYS A 7 -18.46 0.46 -0.52
N ASN A 8 -17.32 1.01 -0.12
CA ASN A 8 -16.37 0.39 0.79
C ASN A 8 -16.53 1.00 2.19
N THR A 9 -17.54 0.49 2.92
CA THR A 9 -17.96 0.91 4.26
C THR A 9 -17.74 -0.22 5.27
N ASP A 10 -17.71 0.08 6.56
CA ASP A 10 -17.58 -0.96 7.60
C ASP A 10 -18.77 -1.95 7.59
N LYS A 11 -19.95 -1.50 7.13
CA LYS A 11 -21.11 -2.38 6.92
C LYS A 11 -20.86 -3.46 5.88
N ALA A 12 -20.06 -3.19 4.84
CA ALA A 12 -19.80 -4.16 3.77
C ALA A 12 -18.94 -5.35 4.24
N SER A 13 -18.22 -5.20 5.35
CA SER A 13 -17.31 -6.21 5.91
C SER A 13 -17.60 -6.52 7.38
N SER A 14 -18.77 -6.14 7.90
CA SER A 14 -19.07 -6.27 9.32
C SER A 14 -19.20 -7.73 9.74
N PHE A 15 -18.57 -8.09 10.86
CA PHE A 15 -18.72 -9.39 11.50
C PHE A 15 -18.71 -9.21 13.02
N GLY A 16 -19.61 -9.90 13.73
CA GLY A 16 -19.64 -9.84 15.19
C GLY A 16 -18.33 -10.34 15.82
N PRO A 17 -17.89 -9.79 16.97
CA PRO A 17 -18.49 -8.73 17.79
C PRO A 17 -18.11 -7.30 17.35
N PHE A 18 -17.40 -7.14 16.22
CA PHE A 18 -16.90 -5.86 15.78
C PHE A 18 -17.89 -5.16 14.85
N TRP A 19 -18.12 -3.88 15.10
CA TRP A 19 -19.03 -3.05 14.31
C TRP A 19 -18.32 -1.85 13.67
N LYS A 20 -16.99 -1.80 13.80
CA LYS A 20 -16.10 -0.72 13.33
C LYS A 20 -14.73 -1.26 12.94
N ASN A 21 -14.06 -0.57 12.02
CA ASN A 21 -12.73 -0.92 11.48
C ASN A 21 -12.67 -2.37 10.98
N THR A 22 -13.81 -2.93 10.56
CA THR A 22 -13.94 -4.33 10.14
C THR A 22 -13.22 -4.59 8.82
N ASN A 23 -13.14 -3.56 7.98
CA ASN A 23 -12.43 -3.58 6.70
C ASN A 23 -10.93 -3.92 6.82
N VAL A 24 -10.29 -3.58 7.94
CA VAL A 24 -8.88 -3.92 8.18
C VAL A 24 -8.68 -5.42 8.26
N PHE A 25 -9.62 -6.13 8.90
CA PHE A 25 -9.57 -7.58 9.06
C PHE A 25 -9.94 -8.31 7.77
N SER A 26 -10.91 -7.79 7.01
CA SER A 26 -11.31 -8.34 5.71
C SER A 26 -10.35 -7.98 4.58
N LYS A 27 -9.31 -7.18 4.86
CA LYS A 27 -8.37 -6.63 3.85
C LYS A 27 -9.10 -5.97 2.70
N CYS A 28 -10.09 -5.15 3.03
CA CYS A 28 -10.76 -4.29 2.07
C CYS A 28 -10.29 -2.85 2.28
N ILE A 29 -10.28 -2.07 1.20
CA ILE A 29 -10.08 -0.63 1.31
C ILE A 29 -11.33 -0.06 2.00
N SER A 30 -11.19 1.01 2.78
CA SER A 30 -12.33 1.72 3.39
C SER A 30 -12.02 3.20 3.49
N HIS A 31 -13.05 4.03 3.30
CA HIS A 31 -13.00 5.47 3.62
C HIS A 31 -13.53 5.79 5.02
N GLU A 32 -14.20 4.80 5.64
CA GLU A 32 -14.66 4.85 7.03
C GLU A 32 -13.57 4.23 7.89
N ILE A 33 -12.76 5.09 8.52
CA ILE A 33 -11.77 4.68 9.52
C ILE A 33 -12.04 5.49 10.78
N ARG A 34 -12.05 4.81 11.93
CA ARG A 34 -12.00 5.47 13.24
C ARG A 34 -10.61 5.31 13.81
N ASN A 35 -9.81 6.37 13.69
CA ASN A 35 -8.55 6.54 14.39
C ASN A 35 -8.69 7.67 15.44
N PRO A 36 -7.82 7.74 16.45
CA PRO A 36 -7.80 8.87 17.40
C PRO A 36 -7.31 10.19 16.75
N PHE A 37 -6.87 10.16 15.48
CA PHE A 37 -6.28 11.28 14.76
C PHE A 37 -7.09 11.64 13.51
N LYS A 38 -8.02 12.60 13.61
CA LYS A 38 -8.71 13.15 12.43
C LYS A 38 -7.86 14.27 11.83
N LEU A 39 -7.45 14.14 10.57
CA LEU A 39 -6.80 15.25 9.87
C LEU A 39 -7.80 16.39 9.68
N ASN A 40 -7.38 17.64 9.92
CA ASN A 40 -8.26 18.82 9.75
C ASN A 40 -8.90 18.86 8.35
N THR A 41 -8.15 18.50 7.30
CA THR A 41 -8.64 18.43 5.93
C THR A 41 -9.76 17.39 5.76
N TYR A 42 -9.69 16.26 6.46
CA TYR A 42 -10.76 15.26 6.44
C TYR A 42 -12.00 15.81 7.15
N GLY A 43 -11.83 16.52 8.27
CA GLY A 43 -12.93 17.25 8.90
C GLY A 43 -13.59 18.26 7.97
N LEU A 44 -12.79 19.15 7.39
CA LEU A 44 -13.26 20.15 6.42
C LEU A 44 -14.02 19.53 5.26
N LEU A 45 -13.48 18.47 4.64
CA LEU A 45 -14.13 17.78 3.52
C LEU A 45 -15.50 17.22 3.92
N PHE A 46 -15.57 16.55 5.08
CA PHE A 46 -16.78 15.87 5.51
C PHE A 46 -17.85 16.80 6.10
N ASP A 47 -17.41 17.87 6.76
CA ASP A 47 -18.26 18.73 7.57
C ASP A 47 -18.61 20.04 6.83
N SER A 48 -17.74 20.54 5.95
CA SER A 48 -17.87 21.86 5.31
C SER A 48 -18.01 21.84 3.78
N ILE A 49 -17.60 20.76 3.10
CA ILE A 49 -17.60 20.69 1.62
C ILE A 49 -18.32 19.41 1.13
N PRO A 50 -19.65 19.30 1.36
CA PRO A 50 -20.42 18.07 1.11
C PRO A 50 -20.44 17.65 -0.36
N HIS A 51 -20.37 18.64 -1.25
CA HIS A 51 -20.32 18.47 -2.68
C HIS A 51 -19.02 17.77 -3.13
N LEU A 52 -17.87 18.36 -2.78
CA LEU A 52 -16.56 17.78 -3.07
C LEU A 52 -16.41 16.39 -2.45
N LYS A 53 -16.94 16.19 -1.24
CA LYS A 53 -17.02 14.88 -0.60
C LYS A 53 -17.76 13.87 -1.48
N ALA A 54 -18.93 14.22 -2.01
CA ALA A 54 -19.70 13.32 -2.88
C ALA A 54 -18.93 12.98 -4.17
N CYS A 55 -18.27 13.96 -4.80
CA CYS A 55 -17.41 13.74 -5.96
C CYS A 55 -16.24 12.80 -5.63
N VAL A 56 -15.52 13.05 -4.52
CA VAL A 56 -14.39 12.21 -4.09
C VAL A 56 -14.84 10.78 -3.81
N LEU A 57 -15.93 10.57 -3.08
CA LEU A 57 -16.42 9.23 -2.73
C LEU A 57 -16.97 8.45 -3.93
N ASN A 58 -17.38 9.15 -5.00
CA ASN A 58 -17.85 8.51 -6.22
C ASN A 58 -16.71 8.00 -7.12
N ASN A 59 -15.48 8.44 -6.89
CA ASN A 59 -14.34 7.99 -7.68
C ASN A 59 -14.05 6.49 -7.43
N PRO A 60 -13.63 5.76 -8.48
CA PRO A 60 -13.07 4.43 -8.32
C PRO A 60 -11.65 4.49 -7.73
N PHE A 61 -11.28 3.50 -6.90
CA PHE A 61 -9.92 3.41 -6.37
C PHE A 61 -8.87 3.24 -7.45
N ILE A 62 -9.21 2.51 -8.51
CA ILE A 62 -8.36 2.33 -9.68
C ILE A 62 -9.15 2.64 -10.95
N PHE A 63 -8.55 3.41 -11.86
CA PHE A 63 -9.19 3.80 -13.10
C PHE A 63 -8.20 3.93 -14.25
N LEU A 64 -8.77 3.88 -15.45
CA LEU A 64 -8.08 4.06 -16.71
C LEU A 64 -8.44 5.42 -17.29
N SER A 65 -7.45 6.10 -17.83
CA SER A 65 -7.56 7.45 -18.38
C SER A 65 -6.85 7.54 -19.72
N ASP A 66 -7.45 8.25 -20.66
CA ASP A 66 -6.88 8.58 -21.96
C ASP A 66 -6.62 10.08 -22.13
N LYS A 67 -7.30 10.93 -21.36
CA LYS A 67 -7.14 12.38 -21.38
C LYS A 67 -6.08 12.83 -20.37
N VAL A 68 -4.99 13.38 -20.88
CA VAL A 68 -3.91 13.96 -20.08
C VAL A 68 -3.72 15.44 -20.42
N TYR A 69 -3.46 16.25 -19.40
CA TYR A 69 -3.25 17.68 -19.50
C TYR A 69 -2.02 18.10 -18.70
N PRO A 70 -1.31 19.15 -19.10
CA PRO A 70 -0.29 19.76 -18.24
C PRO A 70 -0.94 20.40 -17.03
N ILE A 71 -0.20 20.43 -15.92
CA ILE A 71 -0.69 20.91 -14.62
C ILE A 71 -1.13 22.38 -14.65
N ASN A 72 -0.53 23.18 -15.52
CA ASN A 72 -0.89 24.59 -15.72
C ASN A 72 -2.30 24.80 -16.31
N LYS A 73 -2.94 23.76 -16.85
CA LYS A 73 -4.33 23.77 -17.33
C LYS A 73 -5.34 23.28 -16.29
N LEU A 74 -4.92 23.01 -15.05
CA LEU A 74 -5.86 22.65 -14.00
C LEU A 74 -6.79 23.83 -13.71
N PRO A 75 -8.12 23.64 -13.77
CA PRO A 75 -9.06 24.72 -13.47
C PRO A 75 -9.00 25.07 -11.98
N GLU A 76 -9.26 26.33 -11.66
CA GLU A 76 -9.31 26.83 -10.29
C GLU A 76 -10.47 26.20 -9.49
N TYR A 77 -11.54 25.83 -10.19
CA TYR A 77 -12.70 25.14 -9.61
C TYR A 77 -13.06 23.90 -10.44
N LEU A 78 -13.29 22.78 -9.76
CA LEU A 78 -13.79 21.55 -10.39
C LEU A 78 -15.32 21.54 -10.23
N ASP A 79 -16.04 21.38 -11.34
CA ASP A 79 -17.49 21.22 -11.33
C ASP A 79 -17.89 19.74 -11.20
N GLU A 80 -19.17 19.46 -10.95
CA GLU A 80 -19.69 18.07 -10.87
C GLU A 80 -19.49 17.28 -12.16
N ASN A 81 -19.44 18.00 -13.29
CA ASN A 81 -19.31 17.42 -14.61
C ASN A 81 -17.86 17.14 -14.98
N THR A 82 -16.90 17.51 -14.12
CA THR A 82 -15.49 17.27 -14.39
C THR A 82 -15.24 15.76 -14.43
N ASP A 83 -14.82 15.29 -15.61
CA ASP A 83 -14.54 13.88 -15.85
C ASP A 83 -13.39 13.42 -14.94
N GLN A 84 -13.67 12.49 -14.04
CA GLN A 84 -12.70 11.85 -13.15
C GLN A 84 -11.53 11.18 -13.89
N LYS A 85 -11.68 10.94 -15.21
CA LYS A 85 -10.63 10.38 -16.07
C LYS A 85 -9.65 11.43 -16.60
N ASN A 86 -9.85 12.72 -16.32
CA ASN A 86 -8.88 13.75 -16.67
C ASN A 86 -7.69 13.69 -15.71
N LEU A 87 -6.49 13.53 -16.28
CA LEU A 87 -5.25 13.51 -15.50
C LEU A 87 -4.40 14.75 -15.79
N TYR A 88 -3.95 15.41 -14.73
CA TYR A 88 -3.05 16.56 -14.79
C TYR A 88 -1.64 16.15 -14.39
N LEU A 89 -0.67 16.43 -15.25
CA LEU A 89 0.70 15.94 -15.18
C LEU A 89 1.71 17.10 -15.16
N SER A 90 2.89 16.88 -14.57
CA SER A 90 4.00 17.83 -14.70
C SER A 90 4.41 17.97 -16.18
N GLU A 91 4.96 19.13 -16.55
CA GLU A 91 5.35 19.40 -17.95
C GLU A 91 6.33 18.35 -18.51
N SER A 92 7.27 17.88 -17.69
CA SER A 92 8.22 16.82 -18.08
C SER A 92 7.53 15.52 -18.51
N ILE A 93 6.64 15.01 -17.67
CA ILE A 93 5.91 13.75 -17.90
C ILE A 93 4.89 13.94 -19.02
N TYR A 94 4.21 15.08 -19.05
CA TYR A 94 3.27 15.40 -20.13
C TYR A 94 3.97 15.33 -21.49
N ASN A 95 5.16 15.94 -21.62
CA ASN A 95 5.93 15.93 -22.86
C ASN A 95 6.41 14.53 -23.27
N GLU A 96 6.79 13.68 -22.31
CA GLU A 96 7.13 12.27 -22.56
C GLU A 96 5.93 11.49 -23.13
N LEU A 97 4.72 11.80 -22.68
CA LEU A 97 3.50 11.10 -23.07
C LEU A 97 2.81 11.68 -24.32
N LEU A 98 3.21 12.85 -24.83
CA LEU A 98 2.59 13.49 -26.01
C LEU A 98 2.52 12.58 -27.24
N ASN A 99 3.53 11.72 -27.43
CA ASN A 99 3.60 10.82 -28.58
C ASN A 99 2.86 9.49 -28.36
N THR A 100 2.34 9.27 -27.14
CA THR A 100 1.60 8.04 -26.82
C THR A 100 0.15 8.17 -27.30
N LYS A 101 -0.29 7.22 -28.13
CA LYS A 101 -1.68 7.16 -28.58
C LYS A 101 -2.54 6.56 -27.48
N LEU A 102 -3.04 7.42 -26.60
CA LEU A 102 -3.98 7.05 -25.55
C LEU A 102 -5.42 7.08 -26.11
N LYS A 103 -6.21 6.05 -25.80
CA LYS A 103 -7.62 5.99 -26.21
C LYS A 103 -8.42 5.14 -25.23
N SER A 104 -9.58 5.64 -24.83
CA SER A 104 -10.55 4.85 -24.06
C SER A 104 -11.62 4.20 -24.93
N THR A 105 -12.10 3.06 -24.47
CA THR A 105 -13.29 2.37 -24.98
C THR A 105 -14.23 2.03 -23.82
N GLU A 106 -15.53 1.97 -24.08
CA GLU A 106 -16.54 1.67 -23.05
C GLU A 106 -16.36 0.27 -22.42
N THR A 107 -15.69 -0.64 -23.14
CA THR A 107 -15.39 -1.99 -22.68
C THR A 107 -14.14 -2.08 -21.80
N ASP A 108 -13.40 -0.99 -21.63
CA ASP A 108 -12.19 -0.98 -20.81
C ASP A 108 -12.56 -1.16 -19.33
N THR A 109 -11.88 -2.06 -18.63
CA THR A 109 -12.16 -2.35 -17.23
C THR A 109 -10.88 -2.40 -16.41
N ALA A 110 -10.97 -1.95 -15.16
CA ALA A 110 -9.92 -2.07 -14.17
C ALA A 110 -10.57 -2.30 -12.80
N TYR A 111 -10.16 -3.35 -12.09
CA TYR A 111 -10.67 -3.62 -10.74
C TYR A 111 -9.61 -4.29 -9.87
N ILE A 112 -9.66 -3.99 -8.58
CA ILE A 112 -8.75 -4.55 -7.58
C ILE A 112 -9.16 -6.00 -7.29
N ILE A 113 -8.20 -6.91 -7.40
CA ILE A 113 -8.37 -8.33 -7.11
C ILE A 113 -7.68 -8.76 -5.80
N TYR A 114 -6.77 -7.93 -5.28
CA TYR A 114 -6.12 -8.17 -4.00
C TYR A 114 -5.67 -6.86 -3.36
N TYR A 115 -5.81 -6.79 -2.04
CA TYR A 115 -5.37 -5.65 -1.24
C TYR A 115 -4.63 -6.13 0.03
N SER A 116 -3.50 -5.47 0.31
CA SER A 116 -2.83 -5.44 1.59
C SER A 116 -2.18 -4.07 1.80
N PRO A 117 -1.79 -3.69 3.03
CA PRO A 117 -1.26 -2.36 3.32
C PRO A 117 -0.06 -1.93 2.46
N ASN A 118 0.74 -2.88 1.98
CA ASN A 118 1.92 -2.65 1.16
C ASN A 118 1.78 -3.12 -0.29
N GLN A 119 0.63 -3.68 -0.69
CA GLN A 119 0.47 -4.27 -2.02
C GLN A 119 -0.98 -4.23 -2.50
N ILE A 120 -1.19 -3.72 -3.70
CA ILE A 120 -2.50 -3.64 -4.35
C ILE A 120 -2.34 -4.28 -5.73
N ILE A 121 -3.17 -5.28 -6.03
CA ILE A 121 -3.17 -5.94 -7.34
C ILE A 121 -4.51 -5.67 -8.01
N ALA A 122 -4.44 -5.24 -9.27
CA ALA A 122 -5.60 -5.04 -10.11
C ALA A 122 -5.49 -5.88 -11.38
N ARG A 123 -6.65 -6.29 -11.89
CA ARG A 123 -6.79 -6.82 -13.24
C ARG A 123 -7.34 -5.73 -14.13
N THR A 124 -6.73 -5.58 -15.30
CA THR A 124 -7.18 -4.62 -16.30
C THR A 124 -7.42 -5.30 -17.64
N LYS A 125 -8.34 -4.74 -18.41
CA LYS A 125 -8.57 -5.07 -19.81
C LYS A 125 -8.77 -3.78 -20.57
N SER A 126 -7.95 -3.53 -21.58
CA SER A 126 -8.10 -2.37 -22.45
C SER A 126 -7.72 -2.69 -23.89
N ASN A 127 -8.46 -2.14 -24.85
CA ASN A 127 -8.18 -2.32 -26.26
C ASN A 127 -7.03 -1.44 -26.78
N ASN A 128 -6.68 -0.38 -26.04
CA ASN A 128 -5.65 0.59 -26.42
C ASN A 128 -4.73 0.87 -25.24
N SER A 129 -3.63 1.58 -25.49
CA SER A 129 -2.80 2.07 -24.38
C SER A 129 -3.55 3.16 -23.63
N GLN A 130 -3.42 3.16 -22.30
CA GLN A 130 -4.05 4.12 -21.39
C GLN A 130 -3.14 4.41 -20.21
N ILE A 131 -3.48 5.40 -19.39
CA ILE A 131 -2.87 5.58 -18.08
C ILE A 131 -3.70 4.85 -17.04
N ILE A 132 -3.08 3.99 -16.26
CA ILE A 132 -3.68 3.42 -15.06
C ILE A 132 -3.31 4.27 -13.85
N SER A 133 -4.31 4.65 -13.08
CA SER A 133 -4.16 5.48 -11.89
C SER A 133 -4.76 4.79 -10.69
N LEU A 134 -4.01 4.77 -9.58
CA LEU A 134 -4.45 4.30 -8.29
C LEU A 134 -4.61 5.51 -7.36
N LEU A 135 -5.77 5.68 -6.74
CA LEU A 135 -6.05 6.71 -5.73
C LEU A 135 -5.28 6.47 -4.42
N GLN A 136 -3.97 6.51 -4.52
CA GLN A 136 -2.99 6.29 -3.47
C GLN A 136 -1.89 7.33 -3.65
N SER A 137 -1.47 7.97 -2.57
CA SER A 137 -0.39 8.94 -2.62
C SER A 137 0.91 8.32 -3.11
N ASN A 138 1.53 8.95 -4.11
CA ASN A 138 2.83 8.60 -4.65
C ASN A 138 3.95 9.09 -3.73
N TYR A 139 4.26 8.27 -2.72
CA TYR A 139 5.38 8.47 -1.83
C TYR A 139 6.60 7.63 -2.25
N MET A 140 7.80 8.06 -1.87
CA MET A 140 9.03 7.33 -2.17
C MET A 140 8.96 5.88 -1.66
N GLY A 141 9.19 4.92 -2.57
CA GLY A 141 9.19 3.49 -2.28
C GLY A 141 8.06 2.70 -2.96
N TRP A 142 7.09 3.35 -3.59
CA TRP A 142 6.15 2.66 -4.48
C TRP A 142 6.86 2.15 -5.73
N LYS A 143 6.42 0.99 -6.20
CA LYS A 143 6.84 0.35 -7.45
C LYS A 143 5.60 -0.18 -8.15
N VAL A 144 5.57 -0.06 -9.47
CA VAL A 144 4.49 -0.57 -10.31
C VAL A 144 5.04 -1.68 -11.17
N TYR A 145 4.33 -2.80 -11.22
CA TYR A 145 4.64 -3.93 -12.08
C TYR A 145 3.45 -4.21 -12.99
N ILE A 146 3.72 -4.44 -14.28
CA ILE A 146 2.74 -4.91 -15.25
C ILE A 146 3.22 -6.28 -15.72
N ASP A 147 2.42 -7.32 -15.49
CA ASP A 147 2.77 -8.72 -15.77
C ASP A 147 4.15 -9.12 -15.21
N GLU A 148 4.35 -8.81 -13.92
CA GLU A 148 5.59 -9.03 -13.16
C GLU A 148 6.82 -8.22 -13.62
N LYS A 149 6.71 -7.41 -14.68
CA LYS A 149 7.79 -6.52 -15.13
C LYS A 149 7.69 -5.16 -14.44
N LEU A 150 8.79 -4.71 -13.85
CA LEU A 150 8.88 -3.38 -13.25
C LEU A 150 8.75 -2.33 -14.35
N VAL A 151 7.81 -1.39 -14.17
CA VAL A 151 7.58 -0.28 -15.10
C VAL A 151 7.76 1.06 -14.39
N PRO A 152 8.16 2.12 -15.11
CA PRO A 152 8.16 3.46 -14.55
C PRO A 152 6.74 3.88 -14.14
N HIS A 153 6.66 4.67 -13.08
CA HIS A 153 5.43 5.31 -12.63
C HIS A 153 5.73 6.76 -12.32
N PHE A 154 4.68 7.58 -12.34
CA PHE A 154 4.75 9.02 -12.15
C PHE A 154 3.57 9.49 -11.30
N THR A 155 3.65 10.73 -10.86
CA THR A 155 2.57 11.37 -10.11
C THR A 155 1.62 12.07 -11.07
N SER A 156 0.32 11.80 -10.94
CA SER A 156 -0.73 12.60 -11.57
C SER A 156 -1.59 13.29 -10.52
N ASN A 157 -2.34 14.31 -10.91
CA ASN A 157 -3.24 15.09 -10.04
C ASN A 157 -2.55 15.49 -8.71
N TYR A 158 -1.29 15.92 -8.82
CA TYR A 158 -0.35 16.25 -7.72
C TYR A 158 0.04 15.14 -6.74
N LEU A 159 -0.79 14.10 -6.59
CA LEU A 159 -0.68 13.19 -5.46
C LEU A 159 -0.66 11.72 -5.87
N ILE A 160 -1.40 11.32 -6.90
CA ILE A 160 -1.74 9.90 -7.10
C ILE A 160 -0.73 9.16 -7.96
N ILE A 161 -0.59 7.85 -7.73
CA ILE A 161 0.32 7.00 -8.50
C ILE A 161 -0.32 6.65 -9.85
N SER A 162 0.42 6.91 -10.93
CA SER A 162 0.00 6.58 -12.29
C SER A 162 1.12 5.89 -13.08
N SER A 163 0.75 5.06 -14.04
CA SER A 163 1.70 4.42 -14.96
C SER A 163 1.07 4.19 -16.32
N LEU A 164 1.89 4.11 -17.36
CA LEU A 164 1.45 3.78 -18.71
C LEU A 164 1.07 2.29 -18.77
N LEU A 165 -0.18 2.01 -19.12
CA LEU A 165 -0.72 0.69 -19.34
C LEU A 165 -0.74 0.39 -20.86
N PRO A 166 -0.04 -0.65 -21.33
CA PRO A 166 -0.16 -1.09 -22.72
C PRO A 166 -1.54 -1.70 -23.00
N LYS A 167 -1.89 -1.80 -24.29
CA LYS A 167 -3.12 -2.50 -24.72
C LYS A 167 -3.08 -3.98 -24.34
N GLY A 168 -4.22 -4.53 -23.93
CA GLY A 168 -4.40 -5.93 -23.61
C GLY A 168 -5.03 -6.17 -22.24
N GLU A 169 -4.98 -7.43 -21.82
CA GLU A 169 -5.33 -7.84 -20.47
C GLU A 169 -4.05 -7.97 -19.64
N HIS A 170 -4.02 -7.31 -18.49
CA HIS A 170 -2.82 -7.22 -17.66
C HIS A 170 -3.13 -7.42 -16.18
N ILE A 171 -2.15 -7.92 -15.45
CA ILE A 171 -2.12 -7.87 -14.00
C ILE A 171 -1.18 -6.74 -13.58
N VAL A 172 -1.76 -5.70 -12.98
CA VAL A 172 -1.02 -4.54 -12.48
C VAL A 172 -0.85 -4.65 -10.97
N LYS A 173 0.38 -4.57 -10.50
CA LYS A 173 0.74 -4.69 -9.08
C LYS A 173 1.44 -3.42 -8.62
N PHE A 174 0.79 -2.71 -7.71
CA PHE A 174 1.39 -1.60 -6.96
C PHE A 174 1.96 -2.18 -5.67
N LYS A 175 3.25 -2.00 -5.44
CA LYS A 175 3.94 -2.53 -4.26
C LYS A 175 4.77 -1.46 -3.58
N TYR A 176 4.53 -1.26 -2.30
CA TYR A 176 5.31 -0.36 -1.46
C TYR A 176 6.47 -1.12 -0.81
N SER A 177 7.69 -0.59 -0.96
CA SER A 177 8.90 -1.13 -0.34
C SER A 177 9.88 0.00 -0.03
N ASN A 178 10.02 0.34 1.26
CA ASN A 178 10.95 1.36 1.74
C ASN A 178 12.14 0.69 2.46
N MET A 179 13.32 0.73 1.82
CA MET A 179 14.54 0.11 2.36
C MET A 179 15.00 0.73 3.68
N PRO A 180 15.04 2.08 3.85
CA PRO A 180 15.32 2.70 5.13
C PRO A 180 14.44 2.20 6.28
N VAL A 181 13.13 2.06 6.07
CA VAL A 181 12.20 1.55 7.10
C VAL A 181 12.53 0.11 7.48
N LEU A 182 12.80 -0.74 6.48
CA LEU A 182 13.23 -2.13 6.70
C LEU A 182 14.56 -2.20 7.47
N ALA A 183 15.53 -1.36 7.11
CA ALA A 183 16.82 -1.28 7.80
C ALA A 183 16.65 -0.83 9.26
N GLY A 184 15.88 0.23 9.50
CA GLY A 184 15.58 0.73 10.85
C GLY A 184 14.88 -0.32 11.72
N PHE A 185 13.97 -1.09 11.14
CA PHE A 185 13.33 -2.22 11.81
C PHE A 185 14.37 -3.28 12.20
N ILE A 186 15.21 -3.73 11.26
CA ILE A 186 16.26 -4.73 11.53
C ILE A 186 17.21 -4.25 12.64
N ILE A 187 17.69 -3.00 12.55
CA ILE A 187 18.57 -2.40 13.56
C ILE A 187 17.89 -2.40 14.93
N SER A 188 16.63 -1.96 15.00
CA SER A 188 15.87 -1.92 16.27
C SER A 188 15.76 -3.32 16.90
N TYR A 189 15.49 -4.35 16.12
CA TYR A 189 15.44 -5.73 16.60
C TYR A 189 16.80 -6.25 17.07
N VAL A 190 17.87 -5.94 16.33
CA VAL A 190 19.23 -6.33 16.72
C VAL A 190 19.61 -5.63 18.03
N THR A 191 19.39 -4.32 18.15
CA THR A 191 19.68 -3.56 19.37
C THR A 191 18.86 -4.09 20.55
N PHE A 192 17.57 -4.36 20.35
CA PHE A 192 16.72 -4.95 21.38
C PHE A 192 17.24 -6.32 21.84
N GLY A 193 17.63 -7.18 20.89
CA GLY A 193 18.24 -8.48 21.17
C GLY A 193 19.55 -8.36 21.95
N VAL A 194 20.42 -7.41 21.60
CA VAL A 194 21.67 -7.14 22.32
C VAL A 194 21.39 -6.67 23.75
N ILE A 195 20.41 -5.78 23.95
CA ILE A 195 20.04 -5.31 25.29
C ILE A 195 19.54 -6.47 26.15
N ILE A 196 18.65 -7.32 25.63
CA ILE A 196 18.17 -8.52 26.34
C ILE A 196 19.34 -9.43 26.68
N LEU A 197 20.25 -9.68 25.74
CA LEU A 197 21.43 -10.51 25.96
C LEU A 197 22.28 -9.95 27.10
N LEU A 198 22.58 -8.64 27.10
CA LEU A 198 23.36 -8.00 28.16
C LEU A 198 22.69 -8.12 29.54
N ILE A 199 21.36 -7.93 29.61
CA ILE A 199 20.60 -8.11 30.86
C ILE A 199 20.75 -9.55 31.37
N VAL A 200 20.53 -10.54 30.50
CA VAL A 200 20.68 -11.97 30.84
C VAL A 200 22.09 -12.27 31.34
N LEU A 201 23.12 -11.76 30.66
CA LEU A 201 24.52 -11.95 31.06
C LEU A 201 24.80 -11.34 32.45
N ILE A 202 24.28 -10.15 32.74
CA ILE A 202 24.44 -9.48 34.05
C ILE A 202 23.74 -10.28 35.16
N PHE A 203 22.49 -10.70 34.95
CA PHE A 203 21.73 -11.49 35.92
C PHE A 203 22.38 -12.85 36.16
N ALA A 204 22.78 -13.54 35.08
CA ALA A 204 23.52 -14.79 35.16
C ALA A 204 24.79 -14.60 35.98
N LYS A 205 25.63 -13.61 35.67
CA LYS A 205 26.87 -13.34 36.43
C LYS A 205 26.60 -13.13 37.93
N ARG A 206 25.50 -12.44 38.29
CA ARG A 206 25.08 -12.28 39.71
C ARG A 206 24.71 -13.63 40.34
N LEU A 207 23.99 -14.49 39.64
CA LEU A 207 23.63 -15.83 40.12
C LEU A 207 24.86 -16.74 40.25
N PHE A 208 25.74 -16.79 39.24
CA PHE A 208 26.99 -17.55 39.28
C PHE A 208 27.87 -17.13 40.47
N LYS A 209 28.00 -15.81 40.72
CA LYS A 209 28.71 -15.29 41.89
C LYS A 209 28.04 -15.69 43.21
N LYS A 210 26.71 -15.65 43.30
CA LYS A 210 25.96 -16.03 44.51
C LYS A 210 26.13 -17.51 44.88
N TYR A 211 26.21 -18.40 43.89
CA TYR A 211 26.28 -19.86 44.09
C TYR A 211 27.69 -20.45 43.93
N ASN A 212 28.72 -19.61 43.76
CA ASN A 212 30.13 -20.02 43.61
C ASN A 212 30.35 -21.05 42.47
N ILE A 213 29.65 -20.86 41.36
CA ILE A 213 29.69 -21.77 40.20
C ILE A 213 30.78 -21.28 39.24
N ASN A 214 31.85 -22.07 39.03
CA ASN A 214 33.02 -21.69 38.22
C ASN A 214 32.88 -21.91 36.69
N ASN A 215 31.79 -22.52 36.23
CA ASN A 215 31.63 -22.90 34.82
C ASN A 215 30.96 -21.79 33.98
N ILE A 216 31.77 -20.85 33.50
CA ILE A 216 31.32 -19.72 32.66
C ILE A 216 30.69 -20.16 31.32
N TYR A 217 31.00 -21.39 30.87
CA TYR A 217 30.43 -22.01 29.67
C TYR A 217 28.90 -22.21 29.75
N LEU A 218 28.29 -22.23 30.95
CA LEU A 218 26.84 -22.28 31.07
C LEU A 218 26.13 -21.02 30.52
N LEU A 219 26.82 -19.88 30.42
CA LEU A 219 26.28 -18.67 29.79
C LEU A 219 26.14 -18.78 28.26
N SER A 220 26.87 -19.69 27.59
CA SER A 220 26.77 -19.84 26.13
C SER A 220 25.56 -20.68 25.68
N ILE A 221 25.00 -21.50 26.56
CA ILE A 221 23.88 -22.41 26.28
C ILE A 221 22.62 -21.66 25.79
N PRO A 222 22.12 -20.60 26.47
CA PRO A 222 20.95 -19.88 25.97
C PRO A 222 21.23 -19.13 24.65
N VAL A 223 22.45 -18.63 24.45
CA VAL A 223 22.85 -17.96 23.20
C VAL A 223 22.82 -18.93 22.02
N ILE A 224 23.33 -20.15 22.20
CA ILE A 224 23.32 -21.20 21.18
C ILE A 224 21.90 -21.65 20.83
N PHE A 225 20.98 -21.70 21.80
CA PHE A 225 19.56 -22.03 21.54
C PHE A 225 18.77 -20.91 20.86
N CYS A 226 19.13 -19.64 21.08
CA CYS A 226 18.45 -18.51 20.45
C CYS A 226 18.82 -18.32 18.96
N ILE A 227 20.06 -18.66 18.56
CA ILE A 227 20.54 -18.52 17.17
C ILE A 227 19.66 -19.23 16.13
N PRO A 228 19.29 -20.53 16.28
CA PRO A 228 18.44 -21.21 15.31
C PRO A 228 17.02 -20.64 15.24
N ILE A 229 16.48 -20.11 16.35
CA ILE A 229 15.18 -19.42 16.37
C ILE A 229 15.27 -18.12 15.57
N LEU A 230 16.34 -17.34 15.77
CA LEU A 230 16.60 -16.12 15.02
C LEU A 230 16.73 -16.41 13.51
N LEU A 231 17.52 -17.42 13.14
CA LEU A 231 17.70 -17.87 11.76
C LEU A 231 16.39 -18.37 11.12
N TYR A 232 15.50 -19.01 11.89
CA TYR A 232 14.18 -19.41 11.41
C TYR A 232 13.31 -18.21 11.00
N PHE A 233 13.33 -17.11 11.77
CA PHE A 233 12.63 -15.88 11.43
C PHE A 233 13.19 -15.21 10.17
N PHE A 234 14.51 -15.28 9.94
CA PHE A 234 15.13 -14.76 8.71
C PHE A 234 14.89 -15.64 7.48
N LYS A 235 14.71 -16.96 7.64
CA LYS A 235 14.56 -17.91 6.52
C LYS A 235 13.15 -17.95 5.92
N LYS A 236 12.13 -17.42 6.59
CA LYS A 236 10.76 -17.33 6.03
C LYS A 236 10.51 -15.96 5.43
N PRO A 237 10.58 -15.78 4.10
CA PRO A 237 9.88 -14.68 3.48
C PRO A 237 8.39 -14.87 3.77
N TYR A 238 7.79 -13.94 4.52
CA TYR A 238 6.35 -13.89 4.84
C TYR A 238 5.44 -13.82 3.59
N ILE A 239 6.01 -13.89 2.39
CA ILE A 239 5.38 -13.57 1.11
C ILE A 239 4.63 -14.76 0.49
N GLN A 240 4.91 -16.03 0.84
CA GLN A 240 4.38 -17.17 0.07
C GLN A 240 3.11 -17.83 0.62
N LYS A 241 2.73 -17.63 1.89
CA LYS A 241 1.61 -18.42 2.47
C LYS A 241 0.21 -17.93 2.09
N GLN A 242 0.05 -16.67 1.67
CA GLN A 242 -1.27 -16.11 1.32
C GLN A 242 -1.63 -16.22 -0.18
N ALA A 243 -0.66 -16.49 -1.06
CA ALA A 243 -0.95 -16.71 -2.48
C ALA A 243 -1.64 -18.06 -2.76
N LYS A 244 -1.52 -19.04 -1.83
CA LYS A 244 -2.14 -20.36 -1.98
C LYS A 244 -3.61 -20.38 -1.56
N THR A 245 -4.03 -19.49 -0.68
CA THR A 245 -5.40 -19.44 -0.12
C THR A 245 -6.41 -18.77 -1.04
N PHE A 246 -5.96 -18.04 -2.06
CA PHE A 246 -6.84 -17.39 -3.05
C PHE A 246 -7.03 -18.20 -4.35
N LYS A 247 -6.50 -19.43 -4.43
CA LYS A 247 -6.76 -20.35 -5.54
C LYS A 247 -7.98 -21.26 -5.30
N GLU A 248 -8.66 -21.12 -4.16
CA GLU A 248 -9.78 -21.97 -3.74
C GLU A 248 -11.09 -21.18 -3.52
N PHE A 249 -11.22 -19.97 -4.06
CA PHE A 249 -12.49 -19.23 -4.13
C PHE A 249 -12.69 -18.61 -5.50
#